data_AF-A0A355H4K1-F1
#
_entry.id   AF-A0A355H4K1-F1
#
_cell.length_a   1.000
_cell.length_b   1.000
_cell.length_c   1.000
_cell.angle_alpha   90.00
_cell.angle_beta   90.00
_cell.angle_gamma   90.00
#
_symmetry.space_group_name_H-M   'P 1'
#
loop_
_entity.id
_entity.type
_entity.pdbx_description
1 polymer ?
#
loop_
_entity_poly.entity_id
_entity_poly.type
_entity_poly.pdbx_seq_one_letter_code
_entity_poly.pdbx_strand_id
1 'polypeptide(L)'
;MDVIVIKADIVADHPIAPYDDAAAIVKSKSRIAVAECFCRKAVSLYGKTCKHPLETCLQFETFADYYVENKMARYISADEALAILKQSEAEGLVLHILNSRKVEAICCCCSCCCGLCVTTCPTGALALAKKPDDHLYTPPPTVYDTFARMSREKVEQTLE
;
A
#
# COMPACT_ATOMS: atom_id res chain seq x y z
N MET A 1 -13.90 3.73 -0.74
CA MET A 1 -13.11 4.84 -1.32
C MET A 1 -12.62 5.64 -0.14
N ASP A 2 -11.53 5.15 0.44
CA ASP A 2 -11.04 5.60 1.72
C ASP A 2 -9.83 6.49 1.47
N VAL A 3 -10.03 7.80 1.62
CA VAL A 3 -8.98 8.81 1.49
C VAL A 3 -8.24 8.93 2.82
N ILE A 4 -6.94 8.68 2.77
CA ILE A 4 -6.01 8.69 3.91
C ILE A 4 -5.77 10.14 4.34
N VAL A 5 -6.00 10.47 5.62
CA VAL A 5 -5.59 11.76 6.18
C VAL A 5 -4.20 11.62 6.78
N ILE A 6 -3.22 12.13 6.05
CA ILE A 6 -1.84 12.27 6.46
C ILE A 6 -1.61 13.77 6.70
N LYS A 7 -0.83 14.14 7.73
CA LYS A 7 -0.46 15.55 7.93
C LYS A 7 0.18 16.06 6.64
N ALA A 8 -0.44 17.08 6.03
CA ALA A 8 -0.16 17.56 4.69
C ALA A 8 1.33 17.89 4.46
N ASP A 9 2.02 18.25 5.53
CA ASP A 9 3.42 18.67 5.50
C ASP A 9 4.42 17.56 5.14
N ILE A 10 4.00 16.27 5.19
CA ILE A 10 4.91 15.11 5.03
C ILE A 10 4.78 14.46 3.63
N VAL A 11 3.73 14.76 2.86
CA VAL A 11 3.31 13.95 1.68
C VAL A 11 3.41 14.71 0.36
N ALA A 12 4.12 15.84 0.32
CA ALA A 12 4.20 16.65 -0.89
C ALA A 12 4.82 15.91 -2.09
N ASP A 13 5.70 14.92 -1.85
CA ASP A 13 6.51 14.31 -2.92
C ASP A 13 6.18 12.83 -3.25
N HIS A 14 5.40 12.11 -2.42
CA HIS A 14 5.24 10.65 -2.54
C HIS A 14 3.79 10.20 -2.26
N PRO A 15 2.95 10.02 -3.30
CA PRO A 15 1.57 9.58 -3.10
C PRO A 15 1.53 8.16 -2.52
N ILE A 16 0.85 8.00 -1.38
CA ILE A 16 0.52 6.68 -0.83
C ILE A 16 -0.67 6.15 -1.61
N ALA A 17 -0.49 5.00 -2.27
CA ALA A 17 -1.55 4.39 -3.06
C ALA A 17 -2.65 3.81 -2.14
N PRO A 18 -3.93 4.13 -2.37
CA PRO A 18 -5.06 3.50 -1.68
C PRO A 18 -5.11 1.99 -1.89
N TYR A 19 -5.74 1.27 -0.96
CA TYR A 19 -5.97 -0.18 -1.06
C TYR A 19 -6.64 -0.58 -2.39
N ASP A 20 -7.60 0.23 -2.85
CA ASP A 20 -8.34 -0.03 -4.09
C ASP A 20 -7.41 -0.13 -5.32
N ASP A 21 -6.34 0.68 -5.37
CA ASP A 21 -5.35 0.64 -6.44
C ASP A 21 -4.50 -0.63 -6.35
N ALA A 22 -4.05 -0.99 -5.15
CA ALA A 22 -3.31 -2.23 -4.92
C ALA A 22 -4.15 -3.47 -5.27
N ALA A 23 -5.44 -3.47 -4.93
CA ALA A 23 -6.37 -4.54 -5.26
C ALA A 23 -6.64 -4.62 -6.77
N ALA A 24 -6.79 -3.48 -7.45
CA ALA A 24 -6.94 -3.44 -8.91
C ALA A 24 -5.70 -3.99 -9.63
N ILE A 25 -4.50 -3.63 -9.14
CA ILE A 25 -3.25 -4.19 -9.64
C ILE A 25 -3.24 -5.70 -9.47
N VAL A 26 -3.49 -6.23 -8.26
CA VAL A 26 -3.50 -7.67 -8.00
C VAL A 26 -4.45 -8.41 -8.96
N LYS A 27 -5.66 -7.89 -9.15
CA LYS A 27 -6.65 -8.47 -10.06
C LYS A 27 -6.22 -8.42 -11.53
N SER A 28 -5.34 -7.50 -11.91
CA SER A 28 -4.84 -7.38 -13.27
C SER A 28 -3.65 -8.30 -13.56
N LYS A 29 -3.16 -9.08 -12.59
CA LYS A 29 -1.99 -9.94 -12.76
C LYS A 29 -2.40 -11.38 -12.97
N SER A 30 -1.65 -12.06 -13.83
CA SER A 30 -1.84 -13.47 -14.14
C SER A 30 -0.95 -14.38 -13.29
N ARG A 31 0.22 -13.87 -12.88
CA ARG A 31 1.19 -14.61 -12.07
C ARG A 31 1.58 -13.78 -10.86
N ILE A 32 1.41 -14.38 -9.69
CA ILE A 32 1.60 -13.73 -8.40
C ILE A 32 2.37 -14.68 -7.49
N ALA A 33 3.39 -14.16 -6.82
CA ALA A 33 4.11 -14.88 -5.78
C ALA A 33 4.22 -14.02 -4.52
N VAL A 34 4.30 -14.66 -3.36
CA VAL A 34 4.61 -14.01 -2.10
C VAL A 34 5.99 -14.42 -1.61
N ALA A 35 6.79 -13.42 -1.27
CA ALA A 35 8.08 -13.56 -0.62
C ALA A 35 7.99 -13.06 0.82
N GLU A 36 8.95 -13.50 1.63
CA GLU A 36 9.19 -12.93 2.94
C GLU A 36 9.67 -11.47 2.81
N CYS A 37 9.21 -10.60 3.72
CA CYS A 37 9.62 -9.21 3.77
C CYS A 37 11.12 -9.13 4.08
N PHE A 38 11.90 -8.70 3.08
CA PHE A 38 13.35 -8.57 3.18
C PHE A 38 13.77 -7.71 4.37
N CYS A 39 13.09 -6.58 4.60
CA CYS A 39 13.40 -5.67 5.70
C CYS A 39 13.19 -6.33 7.08
N ARG A 40 12.13 -7.12 7.25
CA ARG A 40 11.88 -7.86 8.51
C ARG A 40 12.94 -8.93 8.73
N LYS A 41 13.30 -9.68 7.68
CA LYS A 41 14.38 -10.67 7.76
C LYS A 41 15.73 -10.04 8.07
N ALA A 42 16.05 -8.92 7.43
CA ALA A 42 17.32 -8.24 7.64
C ALA A 42 17.50 -7.83 9.10
N VAL A 43 16.49 -7.21 9.72
CA VAL A 43 16.60 -6.80 11.13
C VAL A 43 16.65 -7.98 12.11
N SER A 44 16.02 -9.12 11.77
CA SER A 44 16.13 -10.37 12.55
C SER A 44 17.56 -10.90 12.63
N LEU A 45 18.36 -10.72 11.58
CA LEU A 45 19.78 -11.09 11.59
C LEU A 45 20.61 -10.23 12.56
N TYR A 46 20.13 -9.03 12.89
CA TYR A 46 20.75 -8.12 13.87
C TYR A 46 20.11 -8.22 15.27
N GLY A 47 19.34 -9.27 15.55
CA GLY A 47 18.74 -9.52 16.86
C GLY A 47 17.51 -8.67 17.19
N LYS A 48 16.96 -7.91 16.22
CA LYS A 48 15.71 -7.18 16.38
C LYS A 48 14.54 -8.02 15.88
N THR A 49 13.37 -7.90 16.50
CA THR A 49 12.18 -8.64 16.10
C THR A 49 11.09 -7.71 15.54
N CYS A 50 10.34 -8.21 14.56
CA CYS A 50 9.14 -7.57 14.03
C CYS A 50 7.93 -8.43 14.41
N LYS A 51 6.84 -7.79 14.84
CA LYS A 51 5.58 -8.50 15.20
C LYS A 51 4.69 -8.83 14.00
N HIS A 52 4.98 -8.25 12.84
CA HIS A 52 4.16 -8.39 11.64
C HIS A 52 4.54 -9.66 10.84
N PRO A 53 3.60 -10.26 10.08
CA PRO A 53 3.83 -11.45 9.27
C PRO A 53 5.03 -11.31 8.34
N LEU A 54 5.72 -12.40 8.00
CA LEU A 54 6.84 -12.32 7.04
C LEU A 54 6.35 -12.28 5.60
N GLU A 55 5.34 -13.06 5.22
CA GLU A 55 4.84 -13.16 3.85
C GLU A 55 3.96 -11.97 3.46
N THR A 56 4.58 -10.82 3.16
CA THR A 56 3.86 -9.60 2.77
C THR A 56 4.53 -8.85 1.61
N CYS A 57 5.40 -9.53 0.86
CA CYS A 57 6.10 -8.97 -0.29
C CYS A 57 5.57 -9.66 -1.56
N LEU A 58 4.61 -9.02 -2.22
CA LEU A 58 3.96 -9.55 -3.42
C LEU A 58 4.82 -9.24 -4.64
N GLN A 59 5.08 -10.27 -5.45
CA GLN A 59 5.80 -10.19 -6.72
C GLN A 59 4.87 -10.56 -7.86
N PHE A 60 5.05 -9.94 -9.01
CA PHE A 60 4.16 -10.12 -10.16
C PHE A 60 4.91 -10.50 -11.44
N GLU A 61 4.23 -11.28 -12.28
CA GLU A 61 4.68 -11.60 -13.63
C GLU A 61 6.12 -12.18 -13.65
N THR A 62 6.99 -11.70 -14.53
CA THR A 62 8.38 -12.17 -14.64
C THR A 62 9.14 -12.09 -13.31
N PHE A 63 8.78 -11.15 -12.46
CA PHE A 63 9.41 -11.00 -11.15
C PHE A 63 8.92 -12.07 -10.16
N ALA A 64 7.66 -12.50 -10.26
CA ALA A 64 7.14 -13.65 -9.52
C ALA A 64 7.91 -14.92 -9.91
N ASP A 65 8.08 -15.18 -11.22
CA ASP A 65 8.80 -16.35 -11.69
C ASP A 65 10.24 -16.36 -11.17
N TYR A 66 10.95 -15.24 -11.33
CA TYR A 66 12.33 -15.09 -10.86
C TYR A 66 12.47 -15.41 -9.37
N TYR A 67 11.57 -14.90 -8.52
CA TYR A 67 11.63 -15.16 -7.08
C TYR A 67 11.36 -16.63 -6.74
N VAL A 68 10.41 -17.27 -7.42
CA VAL A 68 10.08 -18.68 -7.16
C VAL A 68 11.21 -19.59 -7.65
N GLU A 69 11.76 -19.34 -8.85
CA GLU A 69 12.88 -20.11 -9.42
C GLU A 69 14.12 -20.04 -8.53
N ASN A 70 14.37 -18.90 -7.89
CA ASN A 70 15.47 -18.70 -6.95
C ASN A 70 15.15 -19.15 -5.51
N LYS A 71 13.99 -19.81 -5.29
CA LYS A 71 13.55 -20.32 -3.97
C LYS A 71 13.37 -19.22 -2.91
N MET A 72 13.00 -18.03 -3.36
CA MET A 72 12.79 -16.85 -2.51
C MET A 72 11.32 -16.56 -2.24
N ALA A 73 10.41 -17.18 -3.00
CA ALA A 73 8.96 -16.99 -2.89
C ALA A 73 8.21 -18.28 -3.23
N ARG A 74 6.89 -18.24 -2.98
CA ARG A 74 5.93 -19.24 -3.46
C ARG A 74 4.83 -18.58 -4.30
N TYR A 75 4.34 -19.27 -5.31
CA TYR A 75 3.16 -18.82 -6.05
C TYR A 75 1.92 -18.80 -5.16
N ILE A 76 1.04 -17.84 -5.41
CA ILE A 76 -0.23 -17.65 -4.71
C ILE A 76 -1.34 -17.25 -5.67
N SER A 77 -2.59 -17.42 -5.25
CA SER A 77 -3.74 -16.94 -5.99
C SER A 77 -3.93 -15.42 -5.82
N ALA A 78 -4.72 -14.81 -6.72
CA ALA A 78 -5.15 -13.43 -6.56
C ALA A 78 -5.96 -13.22 -5.27
N ASP A 79 -6.79 -14.19 -4.90
CA ASP A 79 -7.58 -14.13 -3.64
C ASP A 79 -6.68 -14.13 -2.41
N GLU A 80 -5.63 -14.95 -2.41
CA GLU A 80 -4.64 -14.98 -1.33
C GLU A 80 -3.85 -13.67 -1.26
N ALA A 81 -3.46 -13.11 -2.42
CA ALA A 81 -2.80 -11.81 -2.47
C ALA A 81 -3.68 -10.69 -1.90
N LEU A 82 -4.98 -10.68 -2.24
CA LEU A 82 -5.95 -9.74 -1.67
C LEU A 82 -6.13 -9.94 -0.17
N ALA A 83 -6.11 -11.17 0.32
CA ALA A 83 -6.17 -11.47 1.75
C ALA A 83 -4.93 -10.91 2.50
N ILE A 84 -3.74 -11.07 1.92
CA ILE A 84 -2.50 -10.49 2.46
C ILE A 84 -2.57 -8.97 2.52
N LEU A 85 -3.05 -8.30 1.46
CA LEU A 85 -3.22 -6.85 1.44
C LEU A 85 -4.20 -6.39 2.52
N LYS A 86 -5.33 -7.10 2.68
CA LYS A 86 -6.36 -6.77 3.66
C LYS A 86 -5.87 -6.97 5.10
N GLN A 87 -5.14 -8.05 5.35
CA GLN A 87 -4.48 -8.27 6.64
C GLN A 87 -3.45 -7.16 6.92
N SER A 88 -2.66 -6.80 5.91
CA SER A 88 -1.64 -5.77 6.04
C SER A 88 -2.24 -4.41 6.40
N GLU A 89 -3.35 -4.04 5.77
CA GLU A 89 -4.11 -2.83 6.13
C GLU A 89 -4.63 -2.90 7.58
N ALA A 90 -5.23 -4.02 7.99
CA ALA A 90 -5.72 -4.22 9.35
C ALA A 90 -4.60 -4.13 10.41
N GLU A 91 -3.37 -4.49 10.04
CA GLU A 91 -2.18 -4.36 10.88
C GLU A 91 -1.52 -2.97 10.83
N GLY A 92 -2.06 -2.04 10.04
CA GLY A 92 -1.52 -0.69 9.86
C GLY A 92 -0.26 -0.63 9.01
N LEU A 93 -0.04 -1.61 8.12
CA LEU A 93 1.07 -1.62 7.18
C LEU A 93 0.78 -0.70 5.99
N VAL A 94 1.83 -0.03 5.51
CA VAL A 94 1.76 0.84 4.35
C VAL A 94 1.99 0.02 3.09
N LEU A 95 1.04 0.05 2.15
CA LEU A 95 1.15 -0.62 0.86
C LEU A 95 2.02 0.22 -0.08
N HIS A 96 3.26 -0.22 -0.31
CA HIS A 96 4.18 0.42 -1.22
C HIS A 96 4.16 -0.29 -2.57
N ILE A 97 3.75 0.44 -3.61
CA ILE A 97 3.74 -0.03 -4.98
C ILE A 97 5.07 0.37 -5.61
N LEU A 98 5.82 -0.60 -6.15
CA LEU A 98 7.05 -0.26 -6.88
C LEU A 98 6.67 0.49 -8.16
N ASN A 99 7.17 1.72 -8.26
CA ASN A 99 6.78 2.65 -9.32
C ASN A 99 7.42 2.24 -10.65
N SER A 100 6.66 1.48 -11.43
CA SER A 100 6.94 1.21 -12.83
C SER A 100 5.63 1.28 -13.63
N ARG A 101 5.75 1.45 -14.95
CA ARG A 101 4.58 1.35 -15.86
C ARG A 101 3.92 -0.03 -15.82
N LYS A 102 4.62 -1.05 -15.30
CA LYS A 102 4.17 -2.43 -15.18
C LYS A 102 4.51 -2.94 -13.78
N VAL A 103 3.74 -2.52 -12.78
CA VAL A 103 3.99 -2.85 -11.36
C VAL A 103 4.50 -4.29 -11.17
N GLU A 104 5.77 -4.44 -10.80
CA GLU A 104 6.42 -5.74 -10.61
C GLU A 104 6.27 -6.25 -9.18
N ALA A 105 6.01 -5.37 -8.22
CA ALA A 105 5.90 -5.75 -6.82
C ALA A 105 5.05 -4.78 -5.98
N ILE A 106 4.45 -5.32 -4.92
CA ILE A 106 3.83 -4.56 -3.82
C ILE A 106 4.44 -5.05 -2.51
N CYS A 107 4.94 -4.12 -1.69
CA CYS A 107 5.48 -4.42 -0.37
C CYS A 107 4.56 -3.85 0.71
N CYS A 108 4.22 -4.65 1.72
CA CYS A 108 3.46 -4.19 2.87
C CYS A 108 4.42 -3.80 4.01
N CYS A 109 4.81 -2.52 4.01
CA CYS A 109 5.88 -1.96 4.83
C CYS A 109 5.41 -1.68 6.26
N CYS A 110 6.24 -2.03 7.24
CA CYS A 110 6.06 -1.64 8.65
C CYS A 110 7.00 -0.48 9.01
N SER A 111 6.56 0.39 9.93
CA SER A 111 7.35 1.52 10.43
C SER A 111 8.56 1.12 11.27
N CYS A 112 8.62 -0.12 11.78
CA CYS A 112 9.71 -0.59 12.65
C CYS A 112 10.91 -1.22 11.92
N CYS A 113 10.75 -1.66 10.66
CA CYS A 113 11.81 -2.38 9.94
C CYS A 113 12.09 -1.87 8.54
N CYS A 114 11.10 -1.26 7.85
CA CYS A 114 11.27 -0.87 6.46
C CYS A 114 12.31 0.25 6.33
N GLY A 115 13.38 0.02 5.54
CA GLY A 115 14.45 1.00 5.31
C GLY A 115 13.98 2.35 4.75
N LEU A 116 12.84 2.37 4.06
CA LEU A 116 12.18 3.59 3.58
C LEU A 116 11.39 4.31 4.68
N CYS A 117 10.68 3.55 5.52
CA CYS A 117 9.83 4.12 6.57
C CYS A 117 10.63 4.56 7.79
N VAL A 118 11.68 3.81 8.19
CA VAL A 118 12.45 4.08 9.42
C VAL A 118 13.25 5.38 9.37
N THR A 119 13.64 5.85 8.18
CA THR A 119 14.39 7.11 8.00
C THR A 119 13.48 8.33 8.00
N THR A 120 12.21 8.16 7.63
CA THR A 120 11.27 9.26 7.39
C THR A 120 10.22 9.38 8.49
N CYS A 121 9.87 8.27 9.16
CA CYS A 121 8.75 8.18 10.09
C CYS A 121 9.23 7.89 11.51
N PRO A 122 8.86 8.69 12.54
CA PRO A 122 9.23 8.40 13.91
C PRO A 122 8.65 7.06 14.39
N THR A 123 9.41 6.33 15.20
CA THR A 123 8.98 5.03 15.75
C THR A 123 7.68 5.22 16.55
N GLY A 124 6.61 4.50 16.18
CA GLY A 124 5.29 4.61 16.84
C GLY A 124 4.27 5.52 16.13
N ALA A 125 4.59 6.05 14.95
CA ALA A 125 3.72 7.02 14.24
C ALA A 125 2.45 6.45 13.57
N LEU A 126 2.24 5.14 13.45
CA LEU A 126 1.21 4.58 12.56
C LEU A 126 0.40 3.47 13.23
N ALA A 127 -0.80 3.83 13.68
CA ALA A 127 -1.97 2.96 13.62
C ALA A 127 -2.95 3.63 12.64
N LEU A 128 -3.48 2.89 11.68
CA LEU A 128 -4.54 3.39 10.81
C LEU A 128 -5.83 3.43 11.62
N ALA A 129 -6.39 4.61 11.82
CA ALA A 129 -7.69 4.78 12.43
C ALA A 129 -8.69 5.19 11.34
N LYS A 130 -9.82 4.49 11.27
CA LYS A 130 -10.94 4.92 10.43
C LYS A 130 -11.35 6.33 10.88
N LYS A 131 -11.43 7.27 9.95
CA LYS A 131 -11.98 8.60 10.23
C LYS A 131 -13.44 8.42 10.72
N PRO A 132 -13.92 9.19 11.71
CA PRO A 132 -15.31 9.14 12.12
C PRO A 132 -16.25 9.37 10.92
N ASP A 133 -17.43 8.75 10.96
CA ASP A 133 -18.29 8.57 9.79
C ASP A 133 -18.77 9.89 9.16
N ASP A 134 -18.90 10.93 9.97
CA ASP A 134 -19.26 12.30 9.58
C ASP A 134 -18.22 12.98 8.67
N HIS A 135 -17.01 12.44 8.68
CA HIS A 135 -15.86 13.01 8.03
C HIS A 135 -15.41 12.19 6.82
N LEU A 136 -16.14 11.12 6.47
CA LEU A 136 -15.91 10.29 5.29
C LEU A 136 -16.43 11.00 4.03
N TYR A 137 -15.54 11.19 3.07
CA TYR A 137 -15.92 11.68 1.75
C TYR A 137 -16.73 10.61 1.01
N THR A 138 -17.98 10.94 0.66
CA THR A 138 -18.79 10.10 -0.22
C THR A 138 -18.56 10.51 -1.68
N PRO A 139 -17.99 9.62 -2.51
CA PRO A 139 -17.85 9.89 -3.93
C PRO A 139 -19.24 10.00 -4.58
N PRO A 140 -19.42 10.88 -5.58
CA PRO A 140 -20.69 11.03 -6.26
C PRO A 140 -21.02 9.74 -7.02
N PRO A 141 -22.31 9.44 -7.21
CA PRO A 141 -22.73 8.19 -7.82
C PRO A 141 -22.33 8.07 -9.29
N THR A 142 -22.02 9.18 -9.97
CA THR A 142 -21.59 9.19 -11.37
C THR A 142 -20.33 10.01 -11.63
N VAL A 143 -19.65 9.68 -12.72
CA VAL A 143 -18.49 10.45 -13.21
C VAL A 143 -18.86 11.89 -13.56
N TYR A 144 -20.06 12.12 -14.10
CA TYR A 144 -20.55 13.46 -14.42
C TYR A 144 -20.73 14.31 -13.16
N ASP A 145 -21.28 13.73 -12.10
CA ASP A 145 -21.43 14.42 -10.80
C ASP A 145 -20.07 14.72 -10.18
N THR A 146 -19.10 13.82 -10.37
CA THR A 146 -17.70 14.04 -9.98
C THR A 146 -17.10 15.24 -10.72
N PHE A 147 -17.21 15.29 -12.05
CA PHE A 147 -16.68 16.41 -12.83
C PHE A 147 -17.39 17.73 -12.51
N ALA A 148 -18.71 17.71 -12.29
CA ALA A 148 -19.47 18.89 -11.90
C ALA A 148 -19.03 19.42 -10.52
N ARG A 149 -18.78 18.53 -9.56
CA ARG A 149 -18.27 18.91 -8.23
C ARG A 149 -16.84 19.44 -8.28
N MET A 150 -15.92 18.75 -8.97
CA MET A 150 -14.55 19.22 -9.16
C MET A 150 -14.50 20.57 -9.86
N SER A 151 -15.40 20.83 -10.81
CA SER A 151 -15.49 22.13 -11.50
C SER A 151 -15.94 23.24 -10.55
N ARG A 152 -16.91 22.97 -9.66
CA ARG A 152 -17.35 23.92 -8.63
C ARG A 152 -16.26 24.20 -7.60
N GLU A 153 -15.61 23.16 -7.10
CA GLU A 153 -14.51 23.26 -6.12
C GLU A 153 -13.32 24.05 -6.70
N LYS A 154 -12.96 23.82 -7.97
CA LYS A 154 -11.92 24.61 -8.65
C LYS A 154 -12.30 26.09 -8.80
N VAL A 155 -13.57 26.39 -9.04
CA VAL A 155 -14.06 27.78 -9.13
C VAL A 155 -14.02 28.45 -7.75
N GLU A 156 -14.43 27.74 -6.69
CA GLU A 156 -14.37 28.23 -5.31
C GLU A 156 -12.93 28.45 -4.83
N GLN A 157 -11.99 27.55 -5.17
CA GLN A 157 -10.56 27.69 -4.85
C GLN A 157 -9.84 28.80 -5.63
N THR A 158 -10.43 29.31 -6.71
CA THR A 158 -9.85 30.43 -7.48
C THR A 158 -10.33 31.80 -6.95
N LEU A 159 -11.26 31.80 -5.99
CA LEU A 159 -11.87 33.00 -5.42
C LEU A 159 -11.32 33.36 -4.01
N GLU A 160 -10.33 32.63 -3.50
CA GLU A 160 -9.55 32.94 -2.29
C GLU A 160 -8.15 33.49 -2.62
#